data_AF-A0A6M5J0P0-F1
#
_entry.id   AF-A0A6M5J0P0-F1
#
_cell.length_a   1.000
_cell.length_b   1.000
_cell.length_c   1.000
_cell.angle_alpha   90.00
_cell.angle_beta   90.00
_cell.angle_gamma   90.00
#
_symmetry.space_group_name_H-M   'P 1'
#
loop_
_entity.id
_entity.type
_entity.pdbx_description
1 polymer ?
#
loop_
_entity_poly.entity_id
_entity_poly.type
_entity_poly.pdbx_seq_one_letter_code
_entity_poly.pdbx_strand_id
1 'polypeptide(L)'
;MTLQDYIRVLRKGWVLIVVGLLLGIALGSALAIIATPKYQSQTKIFVSVQTTDSTSTGELVQGNSYAQQKVQSYLAVVTSPSVLDPVIDELGLDTTAASLENQISASSTTGTVIISITATDPDPQQAANIANATANSFQNVVVDELERPSDGGPSLVKVQTIQPAEPSSQPSSPNLALNIGIGAVLGLIIGVGGAVLRSTLDTRVHGRHDIEALTDVPILGGTTYDAESTKHPLIVHTDPRNPRAESFRGLRTNLRFVNVDQDNRAFVVTSSIPGEGKSTTTANLALALAETGARVVLVDADLRLPKLAEYMGLEGAVGLTDVLIGRAALADVLQRWGNKDLFVLPAGQVPPNPSELLGSEAMVGLLAALNEQVDYVLLDSPPLLPVTDAAVLSNLTAGAIVVAAAGKVKKTEVVGAIRNLNQTNSKVIGIVLTMLPSKGPDAYGGTEYSYYGGSHEPAEVMPKSRPRRGRK
;
A
#
# COMPACT_ATOMS: atom_id res chain seq x y z
N MET A 1 2.34 -16.00 -0.58
CA MET A 1 2.28 -14.80 0.27
C MET A 1 2.02 -15.23 1.69
N THR A 2 2.90 -14.83 2.60
CA THR A 2 2.77 -15.08 4.03
C THR A 2 1.92 -13.99 4.69
N LEU A 3 1.52 -14.19 5.96
CA LEU A 3 0.80 -13.16 6.74
C LEU A 3 1.61 -11.85 6.83
N GLN A 4 2.95 -11.95 6.86
CA GLN A 4 3.84 -10.81 6.93
C GLN A 4 3.78 -9.96 5.64
N ASP A 5 3.60 -10.60 4.48
CA ASP A 5 3.47 -9.89 3.19
C ASP A 5 2.23 -9.00 3.18
N TYR A 6 1.08 -9.52 3.65
CA TYR A 6 -0.16 -8.74 3.72
C TYR A 6 -0.03 -7.53 4.65
N ILE A 7 0.59 -7.69 5.83
CA ILE A 7 0.79 -6.58 6.76
C ILE A 7 1.71 -5.51 6.15
N ARG A 8 2.75 -5.91 5.42
CA ARG A 8 3.63 -4.98 4.69
C ARG A 8 2.88 -4.21 3.61
N VAL A 9 2.04 -4.89 2.82
CA VAL A 9 1.20 -4.26 1.79
C VAL A 9 0.29 -3.20 2.41
N LEU A 10 -0.39 -3.53 3.52
CA LEU A 10 -1.26 -2.59 4.22
C LEU A 10 -0.49 -1.38 4.77
N ARG A 11 0.70 -1.61 5.37
CA ARG A 11 1.54 -0.52 5.88
C ARG A 11 2.13 0.36 4.79
N LYS A 12 2.47 -0.19 3.61
CA LYS A 12 2.99 0.60 2.47
C LYS A 12 1.87 1.34 1.74
N GLY A 13 0.68 0.74 1.70
CA GLY A 13 -0.50 1.22 0.98
C GLY A 13 -1.50 2.03 1.81
N TRP A 14 -1.21 2.36 3.07
CA TRP A 14 -2.18 3.01 3.97
C TRP A 14 -2.78 4.31 3.39
N VAL A 15 -1.98 5.08 2.64
CA VAL A 15 -2.46 6.30 1.97
C VAL A 15 -3.56 5.97 0.96
N LEU A 16 -3.40 4.92 0.14
CA LEU A 16 -4.41 4.50 -0.83
C LEU A 16 -5.68 4.00 -0.13
N ILE A 17 -5.52 3.31 1.00
CA ILE A 17 -6.65 2.82 1.81
C ILE A 17 -7.44 3.98 2.40
N VAL A 18 -6.74 4.97 3.00
CA VAL A 18 -7.35 6.17 3.57
C VAL A 18 -8.01 7.03 2.50
N VAL A 19 -7.35 7.24 1.36
CA VAL A 19 -7.92 7.98 0.23
C VAL A 19 -9.16 7.26 -0.31
N GLY A 20 -9.12 5.94 -0.48
CA GLY A 20 -10.27 5.14 -0.89
C GLY A 20 -11.44 5.26 0.08
N LEU A 21 -11.19 5.17 1.38
CA LEU A 21 -12.20 5.37 2.43
C LEU A 21 -12.82 6.76 2.36
N LEU A 22 -12.01 7.81 2.29
CA LEU A 22 -12.48 9.19 2.25
C LEU A 22 -13.31 9.47 0.98
N LEU A 23 -12.86 8.97 -0.18
CA LEU A 23 -13.62 9.07 -1.43
C LEU A 23 -14.95 8.32 -1.35
N GLY A 24 -14.96 7.13 -0.74
CA GLY A 24 -16.17 6.35 -0.53
C GLY A 24 -17.19 7.05 0.36
N ILE A 25 -16.74 7.65 1.47
CA ILE A 25 -17.59 8.46 2.37
C ILE A 25 -18.10 9.70 1.65
N ALA A 26 -17.25 10.42 0.92
CA ALA A 26 -17.63 11.61 0.18
C ALA A 26 -18.69 11.29 -0.89
N LEU A 27 -18.50 10.20 -1.64
CA LEU A 27 -19.45 9.75 -2.65
C LEU A 27 -20.77 9.30 -2.03
N GLY A 28 -20.74 8.51 -0.95
CA GLY A 28 -21.94 8.08 -0.24
C GLY A 28 -22.73 9.26 0.35
N SER A 29 -22.03 10.27 0.87
CA SER A 29 -22.65 11.50 1.38
C SER A 29 -23.24 12.34 0.25
N ALA A 30 -22.52 12.53 -0.85
CA ALA A 30 -22.99 13.30 -2.00
C ALA A 30 -24.26 12.67 -2.62
N LEU A 31 -24.27 11.34 -2.80
CA LEU A 31 -25.45 10.63 -3.30
C LEU A 31 -26.65 10.76 -2.34
N ALA A 32 -26.42 10.74 -1.02
CA ALA A 32 -27.47 10.94 -0.04
C ALA A 32 -28.02 12.38 -0.02
N ILE A 33 -27.19 13.39 -0.27
CA ILE A 33 -27.60 14.80 -0.30
C ILE A 33 -28.34 15.14 -1.61
N ILE A 34 -27.95 14.52 -2.73
CA ILE A 34 -28.57 14.76 -4.04
C ILE A 34 -29.91 14.02 -4.18
N ALA A 35 -30.06 12.87 -3.53
CA ALA A 35 -31.30 12.10 -3.60
C ALA A 35 -32.46 12.85 -2.93
N THR A 36 -33.64 12.78 -3.56
CA THR A 36 -34.84 13.44 -3.05
C THR A 36 -35.25 12.82 -1.71
N PRO A 37 -35.45 13.63 -0.66
CA PRO A 37 -35.92 13.12 0.63
C PRO A 37 -37.34 12.59 0.45
N LYS A 38 -37.64 11.44 1.04
CA LYS A 38 -39.00 10.91 1.15
C LYS A 38 -39.40 10.89 2.61
N TYR A 39 -40.63 11.31 2.87
CA TYR A 39 -41.24 11.33 4.19
C TYR A 39 -42.32 10.26 4.25
N GLN A 40 -42.45 9.62 5.41
CA GLN A 40 -43.49 8.63 5.66
C GLN A 40 -44.41 9.13 6.75
N SER A 41 -45.71 9.15 6.48
CA SER A 41 -46.75 9.53 7.44
C SER A 41 -47.72 8.36 7.60
N GLN A 42 -48.09 8.06 8.84
CA GLN A 42 -48.86 6.85 9.18
C GLN A 42 -50.14 7.20 9.93
N THR A 43 -51.26 6.65 9.47
CA THR A 43 -52.55 6.67 10.18
C THR A 43 -52.92 5.28 10.67
N LYS A 44 -53.61 5.18 11.81
CA LYS A 44 -54.04 3.92 12.41
C LYS A 44 -55.54 3.87 12.53
N ILE A 45 -56.13 2.81 12.00
CA ILE A 45 -57.57 2.55 12.03
C ILE A 45 -57.85 1.28 12.84
N PHE A 46 -58.93 1.31 13.62
CA PHE A 46 -59.46 0.18 14.38
C PHE A 46 -60.65 -0.43 13.63
N VAL A 47 -60.65 -1.75 13.49
CA VAL A 47 -61.79 -2.50 12.94
C VAL A 47 -62.48 -3.24 14.08
N SER A 48 -63.76 -2.95 14.28
CA SER A 48 -64.57 -3.63 15.30
C SER A 48 -65.80 -4.28 14.67
N VAL A 49 -66.22 -5.43 15.21
CA VAL A 49 -67.41 -6.15 14.79
C VAL A 49 -68.45 -6.03 15.90
N GLN A 50 -69.62 -5.48 15.60
CA GLN A 50 -70.73 -5.33 16.54
C GLN A 50 -71.57 -6.61 16.56
N THR A 51 -71.87 -7.13 17.76
CA THR A 51 -72.77 -8.28 17.98
C THR A 51 -74.11 -7.78 18.51
N THR A 52 -75.23 -8.22 17.93
CA THR A 52 -76.59 -7.81 18.32
C THR A 52 -77.04 -8.47 19.64
N ASP A 53 -77.31 -7.65 20.66
CA ASP A 53 -78.10 -7.84 21.90
C ASP A 53 -78.08 -9.15 22.72
N SER A 54 -77.20 -10.13 22.44
CA SER A 54 -77.08 -11.37 23.25
C SER A 54 -75.62 -11.75 23.51
N THR A 55 -74.95 -11.09 24.46
CA THR A 55 -73.53 -11.35 24.78
C THR A 55 -73.31 -12.69 25.49
N SER A 56 -73.07 -13.77 24.74
CA SER A 56 -72.40 -14.97 25.25
C SER A 56 -70.88 -14.86 25.08
N THR A 57 -70.08 -15.35 26.04
CA THR A 57 -68.60 -15.26 25.98
C THR A 57 -68.01 -15.95 24.73
N GLY A 58 -68.72 -16.96 24.19
CA GLY A 58 -68.32 -17.64 22.95
C GLY A 58 -68.44 -16.75 21.70
N GLU A 59 -69.49 -15.92 21.63
CA GLU A 59 -69.73 -15.01 20.49
C GLU A 59 -68.70 -13.87 20.44
N LEU A 60 -68.20 -13.41 21.59
CA LEU A 60 -67.15 -12.39 21.65
C LEU A 60 -65.80 -12.92 21.12
N VAL A 61 -65.45 -14.16 21.47
CA VAL A 61 -64.22 -14.82 20.96
C VAL A 61 -64.33 -15.07 19.46
N GLN A 62 -65.49 -15.53 19.00
CA GLN A 62 -65.75 -15.75 17.58
C GLN A 62 -65.72 -14.42 16.80
N GLY A 63 -66.35 -13.36 17.30
CA GLY A 63 -66.37 -12.03 16.70
C GLY A 63 -64.98 -11.40 16.59
N ASN A 64 -64.13 -11.55 17.62
CA ASN A 64 -62.75 -11.08 17.56
C ASN A 64 -61.91 -11.86 16.52
N SER A 65 -62.06 -13.19 16.46
CA SER A 65 -61.36 -13.99 15.45
C SER A 65 -61.81 -13.66 14.02
N TYR A 66 -63.09 -13.34 13.85
CA TYR A 66 -63.68 -12.90 12.58
C TYR A 66 -63.14 -11.54 12.15
N ALA A 67 -63.06 -10.58 13.08
CA ALA A 67 -62.47 -9.27 12.83
C ALA A 67 -60.99 -9.37 12.41
N GLN A 68 -60.21 -10.24 13.06
CA GLN A 68 -58.80 -10.48 12.71
C GLN A 68 -58.63 -11.09 11.31
N GLN A 69 -59.50 -12.00 10.89
CA GLN A 69 -59.47 -12.56 9.53
C GLN A 69 -59.85 -11.52 8.46
N LYS A 70 -60.88 -10.71 8.74
CA LYS A 70 -61.32 -9.63 7.84
C LYS A 70 -60.25 -8.57 7.65
N VAL A 71 -59.52 -8.22 8.71
CA VAL A 71 -58.38 -7.29 8.62
C VAL A 71 -57.38 -7.73 7.55
N GLN A 72 -57.08 -9.02 7.43
CA GLN A 72 -56.17 -9.52 6.37
C GLN A 72 -56.74 -9.29 4.96
N SER A 73 -58.03 -9.53 4.76
CA SER A 73 -58.69 -9.25 3.47
C SER A 73 -58.74 -7.75 3.17
N TYR A 74 -58.96 -6.93 4.18
CA TYR A 74 -59.02 -5.48 4.06
C TYR A 74 -57.68 -4.83 3.72
N LEU A 75 -56.55 -5.39 4.15
CA LEU A 75 -55.22 -4.87 3.77
C LEU A 75 -55.05 -4.78 2.25
N ALA A 76 -55.60 -5.74 1.49
CA ALA A 76 -55.55 -5.72 0.02
C ALA A 76 -56.53 -4.72 -0.61
N VAL A 77 -57.59 -4.34 0.12
CA VAL A 77 -58.58 -3.35 -0.34
C VAL A 77 -58.03 -1.93 -0.19
N VAL A 78 -57.21 -1.65 0.82
CA VAL A 78 -56.63 -0.32 1.06
C VAL A 78 -55.88 0.22 -0.16
N THR A 79 -55.19 -0.65 -0.91
CA THR A 79 -54.44 -0.27 -2.11
C THR A 79 -55.21 -0.48 -3.41
N SER A 80 -56.49 -0.84 -3.34
CA SER A 80 -57.32 -1.08 -4.53
C SER A 80 -57.74 0.23 -5.21
N PRO A 81 -58.01 0.23 -6.53
CA PRO A 81 -58.48 1.42 -7.25
C PRO A 81 -59.75 2.03 -6.64
N SER A 82 -60.67 1.21 -6.12
CA SER A 82 -61.89 1.68 -5.45
C SER A 82 -61.61 2.60 -4.25
N VAL A 83 -60.46 2.43 -3.58
CA VAL A 83 -60.04 3.30 -2.47
C VAL A 83 -59.17 4.45 -2.97
N LEU A 84 -58.29 4.19 -3.95
CA LEU A 84 -57.28 5.15 -4.39
C LEU A 84 -57.82 6.21 -5.38
N ASP A 85 -58.75 5.87 -6.27
CA ASP A 85 -59.32 6.83 -7.23
C ASP A 85 -60.04 8.00 -6.52
N PRO A 86 -60.91 7.77 -5.50
CA PRO A 86 -61.50 8.87 -4.73
C PRO A 86 -60.48 9.76 -4.02
N VAL A 87 -59.34 9.19 -3.58
CA VAL A 87 -58.26 9.95 -2.93
C VAL A 87 -57.55 10.86 -3.93
N ILE A 88 -57.33 10.35 -5.15
CA ILE A 88 -56.75 11.14 -6.25
C ILE A 88 -57.67 12.32 -6.58
N ASP A 89 -58.96 12.08 -6.68
CA ASP A 89 -59.96 13.12 -6.98
C ASP A 89 -60.11 14.14 -5.83
N GLU A 90 -60.15 13.68 -4.58
CA GLU A 90 -60.28 14.54 -3.39
C GLU A 90 -59.07 15.47 -3.21
N LEU A 91 -57.86 14.92 -3.39
CA LEU A 91 -56.62 15.66 -3.20
C LEU A 91 -56.13 16.36 -4.47
N GLY A 92 -56.81 16.16 -5.61
CA GLY A 92 -56.43 16.74 -6.91
C GLY A 92 -55.05 16.30 -7.38
N LEU A 93 -54.71 15.02 -7.21
CA LEU A 93 -53.37 14.50 -7.53
C LEU A 93 -53.22 14.23 -9.05
N ASP A 94 -52.15 14.71 -9.66
CA ASP A 94 -51.79 14.39 -11.05
C ASP A 94 -51.14 12.99 -11.16
N THR A 95 -51.86 11.93 -10.77
CA THR A 95 -51.35 10.54 -10.74
C THR A 95 -52.43 9.50 -11.07
N THR A 96 -52.06 8.22 -11.10
CA THR A 96 -52.99 7.09 -11.29
C THR A 96 -53.01 6.19 -10.05
N ALA A 97 -54.09 5.42 -9.84
CA ALA A 97 -54.18 4.48 -8.72
C ALA A 97 -52.98 3.50 -8.65
N ALA A 98 -52.51 3.00 -9.79
CA ALA A 98 -51.34 2.11 -9.84
C ALA A 98 -50.03 2.79 -9.42
N SER A 99 -49.88 4.09 -9.70
CA SER A 99 -48.71 4.87 -9.27
C SER A 99 -48.80 5.23 -7.78
N LEU A 100 -50.00 5.57 -7.30
CA LEU A 100 -50.27 5.87 -5.90
C LEU A 100 -50.17 4.62 -5.00
N GLU A 101 -50.54 3.45 -5.51
CA GLU A 101 -50.37 2.15 -4.84
C GLU A 101 -48.91 1.93 -4.42
N ASN A 102 -47.94 2.28 -5.27
CA ASN A 102 -46.51 2.14 -4.94
C ASN A 102 -46.02 3.08 -3.82
N GLN A 103 -46.83 4.07 -3.43
CA GLN A 103 -46.53 5.05 -2.40
C GLN A 103 -47.24 4.74 -1.08
N ILE A 104 -48.22 3.83 -1.09
CA ILE A 104 -49.06 3.47 0.04
C ILE A 104 -48.79 2.03 0.45
N SER A 105 -48.67 1.80 1.74
CA SER A 105 -48.59 0.46 2.31
C SER A 105 -49.55 0.31 3.47
N ALA A 106 -50.26 -0.81 3.51
CA ALA A 106 -51.14 -1.18 4.61
C ALA A 106 -50.55 -2.38 5.34
N SER A 107 -50.51 -2.32 6.67
CA SER A 107 -50.06 -3.44 7.50
C SER A 107 -50.91 -3.57 8.75
N SER A 108 -51.03 -4.79 9.30
CA SER A 108 -51.73 -5.04 10.56
C SER A 108 -50.74 -5.50 11.63
N THR A 109 -50.91 -5.06 12.89
CA THR A 109 -50.11 -5.61 13.99
C THR A 109 -50.63 -7.01 14.35
N THR A 110 -49.73 -8.01 14.43
CA THR A 110 -50.09 -9.42 14.68
C THR A 110 -50.97 -9.59 15.92
N GLY A 111 -52.11 -10.27 15.76
CA GLY A 111 -53.06 -10.51 16.85
C GLY A 111 -53.93 -9.30 17.22
N THR A 112 -53.88 -8.21 16.45
CA THR A 112 -54.71 -7.02 16.65
C THR A 112 -55.62 -6.77 15.45
N VAL A 113 -56.65 -5.94 15.67
CA VAL A 113 -57.56 -5.45 14.62
C VAL A 113 -57.21 -4.01 14.20
N ILE A 114 -55.94 -3.63 14.38
CA ILE A 114 -55.41 -2.32 14.01
C ILE A 114 -54.73 -2.43 12.65
N ILE A 115 -55.19 -1.64 11.69
CA ILE A 115 -54.55 -1.46 10.39
C ILE A 115 -53.78 -0.13 10.43
N SER A 116 -52.53 -0.17 10.00
CA SER A 116 -51.67 1.00 9.83
C SER A 116 -51.49 1.26 8.34
N ILE A 117 -51.94 2.43 7.89
CA ILE A 117 -51.79 2.88 6.51
C ILE A 117 -50.66 3.91 6.49
N THR A 118 -49.62 3.63 5.72
CA THR A 118 -48.44 4.49 5.61
C THR A 118 -48.31 4.99 4.18
N ALA A 119 -48.29 6.30 4.00
CA ALA A 119 -48.04 6.94 2.71
C ALA A 119 -46.63 7.54 2.67
N THR A 120 -45.98 7.46 1.51
CA THR A 120 -44.61 7.94 1.28
C THR A 120 -44.59 9.01 0.19
N ASP A 121 -44.21 10.24 0.51
CA ASP A 121 -44.16 11.36 -0.45
C ASP A 121 -42.94 12.28 -0.19
N PRO A 122 -42.39 12.99 -1.21
CA PRO A 122 -41.39 14.02 -0.99
C PRO A 122 -41.82 15.21 -0.13
N ASP A 123 -43.13 15.51 -0.07
CA ASP A 123 -43.70 16.52 0.82
C ASP A 123 -44.32 15.85 2.07
N PRO A 124 -43.84 16.18 3.29
CA PRO A 124 -44.36 15.60 4.53
C PRO A 124 -45.85 15.90 4.76
N GLN A 125 -46.35 17.04 4.29
CA GLN A 125 -47.77 17.40 4.42
C GLN A 125 -48.62 16.57 3.45
N GLN A 126 -48.15 16.42 2.20
CA GLN A 126 -48.83 15.61 1.21
C GLN A 126 -48.89 14.14 1.63
N ALA A 127 -47.81 13.58 2.18
CA ALA A 127 -47.80 12.23 2.75
C ALA A 127 -48.86 12.05 3.85
N ALA A 128 -49.02 13.03 4.75
CA ALA A 128 -50.03 12.98 5.81
C ALA A 128 -51.46 13.07 5.24
N ASN A 129 -51.68 13.95 4.26
CA ASN A 129 -52.97 14.10 3.59
C ASN A 129 -53.36 12.82 2.84
N ILE A 130 -52.44 12.22 2.07
CA ILE A 130 -52.66 10.95 1.37
C ILE A 130 -53.03 9.85 2.37
N ALA A 131 -52.25 9.66 3.43
CA ALA A 131 -52.55 8.62 4.43
C ALA A 131 -53.94 8.80 5.06
N ASN A 132 -54.30 10.03 5.44
CA ASN A 132 -55.60 10.34 6.04
C ASN A 132 -56.77 10.18 5.05
N ALA A 133 -56.63 10.67 3.82
CA ALA A 133 -57.64 10.53 2.77
C ALA A 133 -57.83 9.05 2.39
N THR A 134 -56.74 8.27 2.31
CA THR A 134 -56.83 6.81 2.09
C THR A 134 -57.57 6.12 3.23
N ALA A 135 -57.36 6.50 4.49
CA ALA A 135 -58.13 5.94 5.61
C ALA A 135 -59.63 6.29 5.53
N ASN A 136 -59.96 7.53 5.16
CA ASN A 136 -61.35 7.97 5.01
C ASN A 136 -62.05 7.27 3.84
N SER A 137 -61.39 7.22 2.67
CA SER A 137 -61.90 6.51 1.49
C SER A 137 -62.08 5.02 1.77
N PHE A 138 -61.09 4.38 2.43
CA PHE A 138 -61.18 2.99 2.84
C PHE A 138 -62.36 2.75 3.80
N GLN A 139 -62.58 3.63 4.78
CA GLN A 139 -63.73 3.55 5.67
C GLN A 139 -65.05 3.57 4.90
N ASN A 140 -65.18 4.46 3.90
CA ASN A 140 -66.38 4.55 3.07
C ASN A 140 -66.58 3.29 2.23
N VAL A 141 -65.54 2.79 1.54
CA VAL A 141 -65.64 1.57 0.73
C VAL A 141 -66.01 0.34 1.57
N VAL A 142 -65.46 0.21 2.78
CA VAL A 142 -65.81 -0.92 3.66
C VAL A 142 -67.27 -0.83 4.13
N VAL A 143 -67.73 0.34 4.55
CA VAL A 143 -69.08 0.53 5.10
C VAL A 143 -70.15 0.51 4.01
N ASP A 144 -69.90 1.16 2.87
CA ASP A 144 -70.92 1.44 1.85
C ASP A 144 -70.93 0.42 0.71
N GLU A 145 -69.83 -0.31 0.47
CA GLU A 145 -69.72 -1.28 -0.63
C GLU A 145 -69.51 -2.72 -0.14
N LEU A 146 -68.54 -2.97 0.74
CA LEU A 146 -68.13 -4.34 1.09
C LEU A 146 -68.98 -4.98 2.20
N GLU A 147 -69.38 -4.22 3.21
CA GLU A 147 -70.15 -4.71 4.37
C GLU A 147 -71.55 -4.07 4.44
N ARG A 148 -72.09 -3.66 3.28
CA ARG A 148 -73.43 -3.09 3.16
C ARG A 148 -74.49 -4.19 3.41
N PRO A 149 -75.35 -4.05 4.44
CA PRO A 149 -76.36 -5.06 4.72
C PRO A 149 -77.44 -5.11 3.64
N SER A 150 -77.80 -6.33 3.20
CA SER A 150 -78.82 -6.57 2.15
C SER A 150 -80.23 -6.08 2.53
N ASP A 151 -80.47 -5.84 3.82
CA ASP A 151 -81.72 -5.39 4.44
C ASP A 151 -81.72 -3.89 4.81
N GLY A 152 -80.64 -3.15 4.54
CA GLY A 152 -80.53 -1.72 4.86
C GLY A 152 -80.29 -1.41 6.34
N GLY A 153 -79.95 -2.41 7.16
CA GLY A 153 -79.54 -2.23 8.56
C GLY A 153 -78.17 -1.56 8.73
N PRO A 154 -77.74 -1.25 9.97
CA PRO A 154 -76.39 -0.74 10.24
C PRO A 154 -75.33 -1.82 9.98
N SER A 155 -74.20 -1.45 9.37
CA SER A 155 -73.10 -2.40 9.11
C SER A 155 -72.57 -3.00 10.42
N LEU A 156 -72.35 -4.32 10.43
CA LEU A 156 -71.79 -5.03 11.58
C LEU A 156 -70.31 -4.72 11.78
N VAL A 157 -69.64 -4.14 10.78
CA VAL A 157 -68.23 -3.74 10.85
C VAL A 157 -68.14 -2.23 10.97
N LYS A 158 -67.48 -1.76 12.04
CA LYS A 158 -67.18 -0.35 12.23
C LYS A 158 -65.68 -0.13 12.14
N VAL A 159 -65.28 0.68 11.16
CA VAL A 159 -63.91 1.19 11.00
C VAL A 159 -63.83 2.58 11.62
N GLN A 160 -62.85 2.83 12.47
CA GLN A 160 -62.62 4.14 13.06
C GLN A 160 -61.14 4.51 13.08
N THR A 161 -60.80 5.73 12.68
CA THR A 161 -59.45 6.26 12.82
C THR A 161 -59.14 6.53 14.31
N ILE A 162 -58.12 5.84 14.82
CA ILE A 162 -57.63 6.00 16.21
C ILE A 162 -56.61 7.14 16.28
N GLN A 163 -55.73 7.20 15.28
CA GLN A 163 -54.63 8.14 15.21
C GLN A 163 -54.52 8.64 13.77
N PRO A 164 -54.85 9.92 13.49
CA PRO A 164 -54.62 10.51 12.18
C PRO A 164 -53.12 10.61 11.89
N ALA A 165 -52.76 10.61 10.60
CA ALA A 165 -51.39 10.84 10.16
C ALA A 165 -51.00 12.29 10.38
N GLU A 166 -49.84 12.49 11.02
CA GLU A 166 -49.18 13.79 11.14
C GLU A 166 -47.99 13.88 10.19
N PRO A 167 -47.65 15.08 9.68
CA PRO A 167 -46.45 15.28 8.87
C PRO A 167 -45.18 14.87 9.62
N SER A 168 -44.38 13.97 9.05
CA SER A 168 -43.09 13.59 9.67
C SER A 168 -42.10 14.76 9.62
N SER A 169 -41.41 15.00 10.73
CA SER A 169 -40.34 16.02 10.83
C SER A 169 -38.98 15.54 10.30
N GLN A 170 -38.82 14.24 10.07
CA GLN A 170 -37.59 13.64 9.56
C GLN A 170 -37.85 12.78 8.32
N PRO A 171 -36.98 12.86 7.30
CA PRO A 171 -37.08 12.00 6.13
C PRO A 171 -36.76 10.54 6.50
N SER A 172 -37.52 9.59 5.96
CA SER A 172 -37.28 8.16 6.14
C SER A 172 -36.22 7.63 5.16
N SER A 173 -36.03 8.32 4.03
CA SER A 173 -34.97 8.03 3.06
C SER A 173 -34.49 9.32 2.39
N PRO A 174 -33.22 9.40 1.95
CA PRO A 174 -32.17 8.38 2.10
C PRO A 174 -31.62 8.30 3.53
N ASN A 175 -31.33 7.07 3.99
CA ASN A 175 -30.69 6.88 5.30
C ASN A 175 -29.19 7.26 5.18
N LEU A 176 -28.86 8.46 5.66
CA LEU A 176 -27.51 9.03 5.57
C LEU A 176 -26.46 8.10 6.20
N ALA A 177 -26.75 7.52 7.35
CA ALA A 177 -25.82 6.61 8.04
C ALA A 177 -25.58 5.33 7.22
N LEU A 178 -26.63 4.76 6.63
CA LEU A 178 -26.51 3.58 5.78
C LEU A 178 -25.70 3.87 4.50
N ASN A 179 -26.00 4.97 3.80
CA ASN A 179 -25.31 5.33 2.57
C ASN A 179 -23.83 5.65 2.79
N ILE A 180 -23.50 6.38 3.87
CA ILE A 180 -22.12 6.61 4.28
C ILE A 180 -21.44 5.28 4.63
N GLY A 181 -22.13 4.39 5.36
CA GLY A 181 -21.61 3.06 5.69
C GLY A 181 -21.28 2.23 4.46
N ILE A 182 -22.20 2.15 3.50
CA ILE A 182 -21.97 1.45 2.22
C ILE A 182 -20.82 2.09 1.45
N GLY A 183 -20.79 3.43 1.35
CA GLY A 183 -19.72 4.16 0.69
C GLY A 183 -18.35 3.91 1.32
N ALA A 184 -18.26 3.91 2.65
CA ALA A 184 -17.04 3.62 3.39
C ALA A 184 -16.53 2.20 3.13
N VAL A 185 -17.41 1.20 3.15
CA VAL A 185 -17.05 -0.20 2.88
C VAL A 185 -16.55 -0.36 1.45
N LEU A 186 -17.25 0.19 0.46
CA LEU A 186 -16.82 0.14 -0.95
C LEU A 186 -15.49 0.86 -1.15
N GLY A 187 -15.33 2.04 -0.53
CA GLY A 187 -14.08 2.81 -0.56
C GLY A 187 -12.90 2.05 0.02
N LEU A 188 -13.09 1.33 1.14
CA LEU A 188 -12.07 0.48 1.72
C LEU A 188 -11.70 -0.70 0.83
N ILE A 189 -12.68 -1.37 0.22
CA ILE A 189 -12.43 -2.50 -0.70
C ILE A 189 -11.59 -2.02 -1.88
N ILE A 190 -11.94 -0.88 -2.48
CA ILE A 190 -11.20 -0.28 -3.60
C ILE A 190 -9.80 0.16 -3.14
N GLY A 191 -9.68 0.79 -1.97
CA GLY A 191 -8.40 1.24 -1.43
C GLY A 191 -7.44 0.09 -1.13
N VAL A 192 -7.93 -0.99 -0.51
CA VAL A 192 -7.15 -2.21 -0.25
C VAL A 192 -6.80 -2.91 -1.57
N GLY A 193 -7.76 -3.06 -2.48
CA GLY A 193 -7.54 -3.64 -3.81
C GLY A 193 -6.48 -2.88 -4.60
N GLY A 194 -6.53 -1.54 -4.59
CA GLY A 194 -5.53 -0.67 -5.22
C GLY A 194 -4.16 -0.77 -4.56
N ALA A 195 -4.09 -0.89 -3.23
CA ALA A 195 -2.84 -1.09 -2.51
C ALA A 195 -2.19 -2.45 -2.86
N VAL A 196 -2.97 -3.52 -2.91
CA VAL A 196 -2.51 -4.86 -3.32
C VAL A 196 -2.04 -4.85 -4.77
N LEU A 197 -2.84 -4.30 -5.69
CA LEU A 197 -2.48 -4.21 -7.10
C LEU A 197 -1.19 -3.41 -7.34
N ARG A 198 -1.03 -2.27 -6.64
CA ARG A 198 0.21 -1.49 -6.70
C ARG A 198 1.40 -2.32 -6.21
N SER A 199 1.22 -3.09 -5.14
CA SER A 199 2.30 -3.90 -4.58
C SER A 199 2.66 -5.11 -5.43
N THR A 200 1.71 -5.70 -6.16
CA THR A 200 1.99 -6.84 -7.05
C THR A 200 2.64 -6.40 -8.35
N LEU A 201 2.35 -5.19 -8.82
CA LEU A 201 3.01 -4.58 -9.99
C LEU A 201 4.41 -4.03 -9.68
N ASP A 202 4.74 -3.81 -8.40
CA ASP A 202 6.05 -3.36 -7.94
C ASP A 202 7.05 -4.54 -7.95
N THR A 203 7.75 -4.70 -9.08
CA THR A 203 8.76 -5.77 -9.30
C THR A 203 10.16 -5.39 -8.82
N ARG A 204 10.30 -4.30 -8.05
CA ARG A 204 11.60 -3.84 -7.56
C ARG A 204 12.03 -4.60 -6.30
N VAL A 205 13.33 -4.63 -6.05
CA VAL A 205 13.90 -5.10 -4.78
C VAL A 205 13.79 -3.97 -3.76
N HIS A 206 13.16 -4.21 -2.60
CA HIS A 206 13.03 -3.22 -1.52
C HIS A 206 13.89 -3.54 -0.30
N GLY A 207 14.28 -4.80 -0.10
CA GLY A 207 15.12 -5.18 1.04
C GLY A 207 15.69 -6.59 0.96
N ARG A 208 16.29 -7.04 2.08
CA ARG A 208 16.95 -8.37 2.20
C ARG A 208 16.03 -9.53 1.82
N HIS A 209 14.80 -9.51 2.31
CA HIS A 209 13.81 -10.57 2.06
C HIS A 209 13.53 -10.78 0.57
N ASP A 210 13.55 -9.72 -0.24
CA ASP A 210 13.36 -9.84 -1.68
C ASP A 210 14.52 -10.56 -2.35
N ILE A 211 15.76 -10.41 -1.85
CA ILE A 211 16.94 -11.11 -2.39
C ILE A 211 16.95 -12.58 -1.92
N GLU A 212 16.68 -12.83 -0.64
CA GLU A 212 16.58 -14.18 -0.07
C GLU A 212 15.53 -15.03 -0.78
N ALA A 213 14.45 -14.43 -1.28
CA ALA A 213 13.43 -15.12 -2.05
C ALA A 213 13.84 -15.41 -3.51
N LEU A 214 14.89 -14.77 -4.03
CA LEU A 214 15.35 -14.91 -5.43
C LEU A 214 16.54 -15.84 -5.58
N THR A 215 17.39 -15.95 -4.56
CA THR A 215 18.66 -16.67 -4.65
C THR A 215 19.18 -17.07 -3.27
N ASP A 216 19.89 -18.19 -3.20
CA ASP A 216 20.58 -18.67 -2.00
C ASP A 216 21.96 -18.02 -1.79
N VAL A 217 22.36 -17.10 -2.66
CA VAL A 217 23.63 -16.36 -2.54
C VAL A 217 23.63 -15.52 -1.25
N PRO A 218 24.70 -15.55 -0.44
CA PRO A 218 24.74 -14.83 0.82
C PRO A 218 24.68 -13.31 0.62
N ILE A 219 23.91 -12.64 1.48
CA ILE A 219 23.89 -11.18 1.56
C ILE A 219 25.04 -10.73 2.47
N LEU A 220 26.05 -10.07 1.90
CA LEU A 220 27.23 -9.63 2.65
C LEU A 220 26.94 -8.41 3.53
N GLY A 221 25.90 -7.64 3.21
CA GLY A 221 25.51 -6.47 3.99
C GLY A 221 24.61 -5.51 3.22
N GLY A 222 24.28 -4.40 3.86
CA GLY A 222 23.41 -3.37 3.32
C GLY A 222 23.92 -1.97 3.65
N THR A 223 23.68 -0.99 2.79
CA THR A 223 23.93 0.43 3.10
C THR A 223 22.64 1.23 2.91
N THR A 224 22.38 2.17 3.82
CA THR A 224 21.21 3.05 3.72
C THR A 224 21.39 4.11 2.63
N TYR A 225 20.27 4.60 2.12
CA TYR A 225 20.23 5.75 1.22
C TYR A 225 20.73 7.02 1.91
N ASP A 226 21.52 7.80 1.17
CA ASP A 226 22.12 9.05 1.62
C ASP A 226 22.16 10.05 0.47
N ALA A 227 21.45 11.17 0.67
CA ALA A 227 21.34 12.24 -0.31
C ALA A 227 22.67 12.96 -0.55
N GLU A 228 23.60 12.93 0.42
CA GLU A 228 24.91 13.60 0.33
C GLU A 228 25.99 12.69 -0.27
N SER A 229 25.67 11.44 -0.59
CA SER A 229 26.60 10.46 -1.17
C SER A 229 27.24 10.91 -2.48
N THR A 230 26.57 11.77 -3.25
CA THR A 230 27.13 12.37 -4.48
C THR A 230 28.19 13.44 -4.18
N LYS A 231 28.09 14.14 -3.05
CA LYS A 231 29.08 15.16 -2.64
C LYS A 231 30.24 14.55 -1.84
N HIS A 232 29.95 13.49 -1.08
CA HIS A 232 30.91 12.79 -0.23
C HIS A 232 30.83 11.27 -0.47
N PRO A 233 31.41 10.77 -1.58
CA PRO A 233 31.31 9.36 -1.94
C PRO A 233 32.09 8.44 -0.96
N LEU A 234 33.09 8.96 -0.25
CA LEU A 234 33.98 8.19 0.64
C LEU A 234 33.60 8.34 2.12
N ILE A 235 32.41 7.88 2.52
CA ILE A 235 31.86 8.08 3.86
C ILE A 235 32.75 7.50 4.98
N VAL A 236 33.45 6.39 4.72
CA VAL A 236 34.38 5.78 5.69
C VAL A 236 35.52 6.74 6.05
N HIS A 237 35.93 7.60 5.12
CA HIS A 237 36.94 8.62 5.36
C HIS A 237 36.35 9.95 5.86
N THR A 238 35.25 10.42 5.27
CA THR A 238 34.73 11.77 5.57
C THR A 238 33.95 11.85 6.88
N ASP A 239 33.24 10.79 7.26
CA ASP A 239 32.52 10.71 8.53
C ASP A 239 32.57 9.27 9.11
N PRO A 240 33.68 8.89 9.76
CA PRO A 240 33.88 7.52 10.26
C PRO A 240 32.87 7.08 11.33
N ARG A 241 32.15 8.02 11.96
CA ARG A 241 31.11 7.75 12.98
C ARG A 241 29.72 7.58 12.37
N ASN A 242 29.57 7.81 11.07
CA ASN A 242 28.32 7.63 10.37
C ASN A 242 27.88 6.15 10.38
N PRO A 243 26.59 5.83 10.59
CA PRO A 243 26.08 4.45 10.48
C PRO A 243 26.40 3.76 9.14
N ARG A 244 26.55 4.53 8.05
CA ARG A 244 26.98 3.97 6.75
C ARG A 244 28.43 3.49 6.77
N ALA A 245 29.33 4.17 7.49
CA ALA A 245 30.70 3.71 7.66
C ALA A 245 30.74 2.37 8.41
N GLU A 246 29.91 2.21 9.44
CA GLU A 246 29.77 0.94 10.16
C GLU A 246 29.24 -0.19 9.28
N SER A 247 28.33 0.14 8.35
CA SER A 247 27.83 -0.82 7.35
C SER A 247 28.97 -1.39 6.48
N PHE A 248 29.95 -0.56 6.09
CA PHE A 248 31.13 -1.03 5.36
C PHE A 248 32.11 -1.83 6.23
N ARG A 249 32.19 -1.54 7.54
CA ARG A 249 32.95 -2.37 8.49
C ARG A 249 32.31 -3.75 8.67
N GLY A 250 30.98 -3.83 8.68
CA GLY A 250 30.23 -5.07 8.63
C GLY A 250 30.49 -5.87 7.34
N LEU A 251 30.45 -5.20 6.18
CA LEU A 251 30.80 -5.79 4.88
C LEU A 251 32.20 -6.40 4.88
N ARG A 252 33.20 -5.67 5.41
CA ARG A 252 34.57 -6.18 5.58
C ARG A 252 34.60 -7.46 6.40
N THR A 253 33.93 -7.47 7.56
CA THR A 253 33.88 -8.65 8.43
C THR A 253 33.29 -9.85 7.72
N ASN A 254 32.18 -9.66 7.00
CA ASN A 254 31.53 -10.74 6.24
C ASN A 254 32.39 -11.23 5.07
N LEU A 255 33.09 -10.33 4.36
CA LEU A 255 34.00 -10.73 3.28
C LEU A 255 35.13 -11.63 3.78
N ARG A 256 35.66 -11.39 4.99
CA ARG A 256 36.67 -12.27 5.60
C ARG A 256 36.17 -13.69 5.83
N PHE A 257 34.89 -13.88 6.15
CA PHE A 257 34.30 -15.21 6.38
C PHE A 257 33.97 -15.96 5.10
N VAL A 258 33.71 -15.26 3.99
CA VAL A 258 33.39 -15.92 2.70
C VAL A 258 34.65 -16.44 1.99
N ASN A 259 35.84 -15.93 2.34
CA ASN A 259 37.10 -16.22 1.66
C ASN A 259 38.16 -16.92 2.53
N VAL A 260 37.74 -17.79 3.46
CA VAL A 260 38.66 -18.47 4.40
C VAL A 260 39.56 -19.51 3.70
N ASP A 261 39.11 -20.10 2.59
CA ASP A 261 39.75 -21.27 1.96
C ASP A 261 40.25 -21.02 0.52
N GLN A 262 40.50 -19.77 0.10
CA GLN A 262 40.92 -19.47 -1.29
C GLN A 262 42.26 -18.73 -1.38
N ASP A 263 43.12 -19.23 -2.27
CA ASP A 263 44.41 -18.61 -2.60
C ASP A 263 44.24 -17.31 -3.39
N ASN A 264 43.12 -17.14 -4.12
CA ASN A 264 42.82 -15.92 -4.86
C ASN A 264 42.11 -14.91 -3.96
N ARG A 265 42.64 -13.68 -3.87
CA ARG A 265 42.13 -12.59 -3.03
C ARG A 265 41.68 -11.38 -3.85
N ALA A 266 41.52 -11.57 -5.15
CA ALA A 266 40.92 -10.60 -6.04
C ALA A 266 39.40 -10.79 -6.11
N PHE A 267 38.65 -9.69 -6.02
CA PHE A 267 37.19 -9.70 -6.11
C PHE A 267 36.72 -8.65 -7.10
N VAL A 268 35.79 -9.05 -7.97
CA VAL A 268 35.09 -8.12 -8.85
C VAL A 268 33.88 -7.57 -8.12
N VAL A 269 33.75 -6.25 -8.05
CA VAL A 269 32.53 -5.58 -7.59
C VAL A 269 31.79 -5.09 -8.81
N THR A 270 30.56 -5.57 -8.97
CA THR A 270 29.71 -5.26 -10.13
C THR A 270 28.26 -5.01 -9.70
N SER A 271 27.36 -4.78 -10.64
CA SER A 271 25.93 -4.54 -10.42
C SER A 271 25.12 -5.11 -11.58
N SER A 272 23.80 -5.19 -11.44
CA SER A 272 22.94 -5.62 -12.55
C SER A 272 22.82 -4.53 -13.62
N ILE A 273 22.61 -3.29 -13.20
CA ILE A 273 22.35 -2.12 -14.05
C ILE A 273 23.18 -0.89 -13.60
N PRO A 274 23.31 0.16 -14.43
CA PRO A 274 24.04 1.36 -14.05
C PRO A 274 23.45 2.10 -12.83
N GLY A 275 24.36 2.60 -11.98
CA GLY A 275 24.03 3.49 -10.87
C GLY A 275 23.43 2.79 -9.65
N GLU A 276 23.82 1.55 -9.38
CA GLU A 276 23.47 0.83 -8.15
C GLU A 276 24.46 1.09 -6.99
N GLY A 277 25.46 1.96 -7.20
CA GLY A 277 26.44 2.31 -6.17
C GLY A 277 27.64 1.36 -6.10
N LYS A 278 27.96 0.65 -7.19
CA LYS A 278 29.13 -0.24 -7.33
C LYS A 278 30.44 0.44 -6.92
N SER A 279 30.85 1.49 -7.62
CA SER A 279 32.10 2.23 -7.41
C SER A 279 32.23 2.81 -6.01
N THR A 280 31.12 3.35 -5.47
CA THR A 280 31.05 3.85 -4.09
C THR A 280 31.23 2.71 -3.08
N THR A 281 30.60 1.56 -3.33
CA THR A 281 30.72 0.37 -2.47
C THR A 281 32.14 -0.17 -2.52
N THR A 282 32.73 -0.31 -3.70
CA THR A 282 34.11 -0.78 -3.90
C THR A 282 35.11 0.10 -3.15
N ALA A 283 35.03 1.41 -3.31
CA ALA A 283 35.95 2.35 -2.66
C ALA A 283 35.83 2.34 -1.13
N ASN A 284 34.60 2.37 -0.58
CA ASN A 284 34.43 2.35 0.87
C ASN A 284 34.78 1.00 1.51
N LEU A 285 34.55 -0.11 0.80
CA LEU A 285 34.99 -1.43 1.24
C LEU A 285 36.53 -1.51 1.28
N ALA A 286 37.21 -0.97 0.26
CA ALA A 286 38.67 -0.87 0.23
C ALA A 286 39.20 -0.06 1.42
N LEU A 287 38.57 1.08 1.73
CA LEU A 287 38.91 1.91 2.89
C LEU A 287 38.70 1.15 4.21
N ALA A 288 37.59 0.45 4.36
CA ALA A 288 37.28 -0.30 5.58
C ALA A 288 38.27 -1.45 5.80
N LEU A 289 38.72 -2.13 4.73
CA LEU A 289 39.77 -3.15 4.77
C LEU A 289 41.11 -2.52 5.21
N ALA A 290 41.52 -1.43 4.56
CA ALA A 290 42.77 -0.72 4.86
C ALA A 290 42.80 -0.12 6.27
N GLU A 291 41.64 0.25 6.85
CA GLU A 291 41.52 0.69 8.25
C GLU A 291 42.05 -0.33 9.26
N THR A 292 42.02 -1.62 8.93
CA THR A 292 42.52 -2.69 9.80
C THR A 292 43.95 -3.11 9.49
N GLY A 293 44.68 -2.31 8.70
CA GLY A 293 46.06 -2.59 8.31
C GLY A 293 46.20 -3.62 7.20
N ALA A 294 45.12 -4.02 6.53
CA ALA A 294 45.22 -4.85 5.33
C ALA A 294 45.84 -4.04 4.19
N ARG A 295 46.74 -4.66 3.42
CA ARG A 295 47.24 -4.09 2.16
C ARG A 295 46.19 -4.31 1.09
N VAL A 296 45.67 -3.23 0.52
CA VAL A 296 44.57 -3.28 -0.44
C VAL A 296 44.97 -2.57 -1.72
N VAL A 297 44.71 -3.21 -2.86
CA VAL A 297 44.75 -2.57 -4.18
C VAL A 297 43.34 -2.45 -4.72
N LEU A 298 42.95 -1.23 -5.06
CA LEU A 298 41.70 -0.91 -5.71
C LEU A 298 41.97 -0.62 -7.19
N VAL A 299 41.33 -1.36 -8.09
CA VAL A 299 41.51 -1.23 -9.54
C VAL A 299 40.24 -0.69 -10.17
N ASP A 300 40.33 0.38 -10.95
CA ASP A 300 39.23 0.87 -11.78
C ASP A 300 39.20 0.08 -13.10
N ALA A 301 38.45 -1.01 -13.10
CA ALA A 301 38.24 -1.87 -14.26
C ALA A 301 36.94 -1.53 -15.01
N ASP A 302 36.22 -0.46 -14.64
CA ASP A 302 35.16 0.14 -15.45
C ASP A 302 35.78 1.07 -16.49
N LEU A 303 36.42 0.46 -17.49
CA LEU A 303 37.08 1.17 -18.58
C LEU A 303 36.09 1.93 -19.48
N ARG A 304 34.77 1.79 -19.27
CA ARG A 304 33.73 2.47 -20.06
C ARG A 304 33.30 3.77 -19.40
N LEU A 305 33.15 3.77 -18.08
CA LEU A 305 32.79 4.95 -17.31
C LEU A 305 33.60 4.99 -16.01
N PRO A 306 34.92 5.24 -16.08
CA PRO A 306 35.79 5.23 -14.91
C PRO A 306 35.42 6.36 -13.96
N LYS A 307 35.39 6.04 -12.66
CA LYS A 307 34.90 6.94 -11.61
C LYS A 307 35.77 6.96 -10.35
N LEU A 308 36.66 6.00 -10.17
CA LEU A 308 37.40 5.89 -8.92
C LEU A 308 38.43 7.01 -8.75
N ALA A 309 39.14 7.40 -9.81
CA ALA A 309 40.10 8.51 -9.75
C ALA A 309 39.42 9.81 -9.29
N GLU A 310 38.23 10.11 -9.84
CA GLU A 310 37.40 11.26 -9.45
C GLU A 310 36.99 11.19 -7.98
N TYR A 311 36.46 10.05 -7.52
CA TYR A 311 36.01 9.89 -6.13
C TYR A 311 37.14 9.99 -5.11
N MET A 312 38.34 9.58 -5.51
CA MET A 312 39.51 9.52 -4.65
C MET A 312 40.40 10.77 -4.78
N GLY A 313 40.09 11.70 -5.69
CA GLY A 313 40.87 12.91 -5.91
C GLY A 313 42.27 12.62 -6.45
N LEU A 314 42.39 11.63 -7.34
CA LEU A 314 43.65 11.18 -7.93
C LEU A 314 43.75 11.57 -9.42
N GLU A 315 44.97 11.59 -9.94
CA GLU A 315 45.22 11.74 -11.37
C GLU A 315 44.81 10.46 -12.10
N GLY A 316 44.03 10.58 -13.18
CA GLY A 316 43.40 9.45 -13.87
C GLY A 316 43.91 9.23 -15.30
N ALA A 317 44.81 10.08 -15.81
CA ALA A 317 45.21 10.07 -17.21
C ALA A 317 45.95 8.80 -17.67
N VAL A 318 46.69 8.15 -16.77
CA VAL A 318 47.46 6.91 -17.02
C VAL A 318 47.09 5.87 -15.98
N GLY A 319 46.86 4.62 -16.37
CA GLY A 319 46.38 3.60 -15.45
C GLY A 319 46.37 2.17 -15.99
N LEU A 320 45.34 1.40 -15.61
CA LEU A 320 45.14 0.00 -15.97
C LEU A 320 45.33 -0.23 -17.46
N THR A 321 44.70 0.59 -18.31
CA THR A 321 44.79 0.45 -19.76
C THR A 321 46.24 0.52 -20.24
N ASP A 322 47.02 1.48 -19.72
CA ASP A 322 48.42 1.70 -20.11
C ASP A 322 49.34 0.56 -19.65
N VAL A 323 49.05 -0.04 -18.49
CA VAL A 323 49.76 -1.22 -18.00
C VAL A 323 49.47 -2.42 -18.89
N LEU A 324 48.20 -2.67 -19.22
CA LEU A 324 47.79 -3.84 -20.01
C LEU A 324 48.32 -3.81 -21.45
N ILE A 325 48.54 -2.62 -22.01
CA ILE A 325 49.16 -2.45 -23.34
C ILE A 325 50.69 -2.24 -23.28
N GLY A 326 51.30 -2.32 -22.10
CA GLY A 326 52.76 -2.23 -21.91
C GLY A 326 53.37 -0.84 -22.09
N ARG A 327 52.59 0.23 -21.98
CA ARG A 327 53.07 1.63 -22.06
C ARG A 327 53.62 2.18 -20.75
N ALA A 328 53.23 1.59 -19.62
CA ALA A 328 53.70 1.98 -18.29
C ALA A 328 53.91 0.74 -17.41
N ALA A 329 54.86 0.80 -16.48
CA ALA A 329 54.99 -0.24 -15.47
C ALA A 329 53.96 -0.03 -14.35
N LEU A 330 53.49 -1.13 -13.75
CA LEU A 330 52.51 -1.07 -12.65
C LEU A 330 52.96 -0.16 -11.51
N ALA A 331 54.24 -0.25 -11.12
CA ALA A 331 54.80 0.53 -10.01
C ALA A 331 54.76 2.05 -10.25
N ASP A 332 54.77 2.48 -11.52
CA ASP A 332 54.78 3.90 -11.88
C ASP A 332 53.36 4.52 -11.85
N VAL A 333 52.33 3.69 -12.00
CA VAL A 333 50.92 4.14 -12.10
C VAL A 333 50.07 3.78 -10.89
N LEU A 334 50.56 2.89 -10.03
CA LEU A 334 49.88 2.48 -8.81
C LEU A 334 50.05 3.58 -7.75
N GLN A 335 48.96 4.29 -7.46
CA GLN A 335 48.99 5.48 -6.60
C GLN A 335 48.59 5.12 -5.17
N ARG A 336 49.43 5.49 -4.19
CA ARG A 336 49.05 5.37 -2.77
C ARG A 336 47.98 6.40 -2.42
N TRP A 337 46.92 5.98 -1.76
CA TRP A 337 45.85 6.87 -1.34
C TRP A 337 45.87 7.12 0.17
N GLY A 338 46.10 8.37 0.56
CA GLY A 338 46.20 8.78 1.95
C GLY A 338 47.39 8.14 2.70
N ASN A 339 47.22 7.92 4.01
CA ASN A 339 48.30 7.44 4.89
C ASN A 339 48.25 5.92 5.17
N LYS A 340 47.22 5.23 4.68
CA LYS A 340 46.98 3.79 4.90
C LYS A 340 47.62 2.95 3.77
N ASP A 341 47.64 1.64 3.94
CA ASP A 341 48.08 0.70 2.89
C ASP A 341 46.99 0.43 1.86
N LEU A 342 46.45 1.51 1.30
CA LEU A 342 45.51 1.50 0.19
C LEU A 342 46.20 2.08 -1.05
N PHE A 343 46.20 1.30 -2.12
CA PHE A 343 46.73 1.69 -3.41
C PHE A 343 45.62 1.66 -4.45
N VAL A 344 45.67 2.56 -5.42
CA VAL A 344 44.65 2.73 -6.44
C VAL A 344 45.31 2.69 -7.81
N LEU A 345 44.82 1.79 -8.65
CA LEU A 345 45.15 1.74 -10.07
C LEU A 345 43.97 2.34 -10.84
N PRO A 346 44.05 3.61 -11.29
CA PRO A 346 42.99 4.23 -12.10
C PRO A 346 42.86 3.52 -13.45
N ALA A 347 41.79 3.78 -14.19
CA ALA A 347 41.53 3.11 -15.47
C ALA A 347 42.52 3.52 -16.58
N GLY A 348 43.01 4.76 -16.54
CA GLY A 348 43.75 5.39 -17.63
C GLY A 348 42.83 5.86 -18.76
N GLN A 349 43.39 5.99 -19.96
CA GLN A 349 42.60 6.34 -21.16
C GLN A 349 41.60 5.24 -21.50
N VAL A 350 40.38 5.63 -21.89
CA VAL A 350 39.34 4.68 -22.32
C VAL A 350 39.77 4.00 -23.63
N PRO A 351 39.97 2.66 -23.65
CA PRO A 351 40.37 1.95 -24.86
C PRO A 351 39.16 1.72 -25.79
N PRO A 352 39.40 1.49 -27.10
CA PRO A 352 38.33 1.13 -28.03
C PRO A 352 37.72 -0.25 -27.75
N ASN A 353 38.50 -1.18 -27.17
CA ASN A 353 38.10 -2.58 -26.95
C ASN A 353 38.27 -3.02 -25.47
N PRO A 354 37.45 -2.52 -24.52
CA PRO A 354 37.59 -2.81 -23.09
C PRO A 354 37.58 -4.31 -22.74
N SER A 355 36.61 -5.07 -23.25
CA SER A 355 36.40 -6.47 -22.87
C SER A 355 37.56 -7.38 -23.30
N GLU A 356 38.15 -7.13 -24.47
CA GLU A 356 39.32 -7.87 -24.98
C GLU A 356 40.53 -7.61 -24.09
N LEU A 357 40.73 -6.36 -23.68
CA LEU A 357 41.86 -5.97 -22.84
C LEU A 357 41.74 -6.59 -21.43
N LEU A 358 40.54 -6.58 -20.84
CA LEU A 358 40.28 -7.16 -19.53
C LEU A 358 40.33 -8.70 -19.52
N GLY A 359 40.08 -9.35 -20.67
CA GLY A 359 40.21 -10.80 -20.84
C GLY A 359 41.60 -11.26 -21.31
N SER A 360 42.57 -10.35 -21.40
CA SER A 360 43.90 -10.66 -21.95
C SER A 360 44.82 -11.38 -20.95
N GLU A 361 45.84 -12.06 -21.48
CA GLU A 361 46.94 -12.65 -20.68
C GLU A 361 47.68 -11.59 -19.84
N ALA A 362 47.74 -10.34 -20.32
CA ALA A 362 48.31 -9.24 -19.56
C ALA A 362 47.52 -8.97 -18.27
N MET A 363 46.19 -9.08 -18.31
CA MET A 363 45.35 -8.92 -17.12
C MET A 363 45.54 -10.07 -16.14
N VAL A 364 45.68 -11.31 -16.65
CA VAL A 364 46.00 -12.49 -15.83
C VAL A 364 47.33 -12.29 -15.10
N GLY A 365 48.37 -11.88 -15.82
CA GLY A 365 49.69 -11.59 -15.24
C GLY A 365 49.66 -10.46 -14.21
N LEU A 366 48.90 -9.39 -14.48
CA LEU A 366 48.71 -8.28 -13.55
C LEU A 366 48.04 -8.74 -12.24
N LEU A 367 46.96 -9.52 -12.33
CA LEU A 367 46.25 -10.02 -11.16
C LEU A 367 47.11 -10.97 -10.33
N ALA A 368 47.91 -11.83 -10.97
CA ALA A 368 48.86 -12.70 -10.28
C ALA A 368 49.91 -11.87 -9.51
N ALA A 369 50.51 -10.87 -10.16
CA ALA A 369 51.50 -10.00 -9.55
C ALA A 369 50.93 -9.19 -8.36
N LEU A 370 49.68 -8.75 -8.45
CA LEU A 370 49.00 -8.05 -7.36
C LEU A 370 48.69 -9.00 -6.19
N ASN A 371 48.15 -10.19 -6.48
CA ASN A 371 47.79 -11.17 -5.45
C ASN A 371 48.99 -11.62 -4.59
N GLU A 372 50.21 -11.60 -5.12
CA GLU A 372 51.43 -11.91 -4.35
C GLU A 372 51.82 -10.80 -3.36
N GLN A 373 51.44 -9.55 -3.64
CA GLN A 373 51.94 -8.37 -2.93
C GLN A 373 50.97 -7.83 -1.88
N VAL A 374 49.67 -8.08 -2.04
CA VAL A 374 48.63 -7.49 -1.19
C VAL A 374 47.66 -8.52 -0.63
N ASP A 375 46.92 -8.10 0.41
CA ASP A 375 45.97 -8.98 1.08
C ASP A 375 44.62 -9.00 0.37
N TYR A 376 44.27 -7.93 -0.36
CA TYR A 376 43.03 -7.83 -1.14
C TYR A 376 43.23 -7.04 -2.43
N VAL A 377 42.64 -7.53 -3.52
CA VAL A 377 42.48 -6.78 -4.76
C VAL A 377 40.99 -6.59 -5.02
N LEU A 378 40.52 -5.35 -5.12
CA LEU A 378 39.13 -5.04 -5.43
C LEU A 378 39.04 -4.38 -6.80
N LEU A 379 38.28 -4.96 -7.71
CA LEU A 379 38.08 -4.44 -9.06
C LEU A 379 36.69 -3.81 -9.14
N ASP A 380 36.63 -2.49 -9.34
CA ASP A 380 35.37 -1.84 -9.75
C ASP A 380 35.12 -2.13 -11.22
N SER A 381 33.92 -2.60 -11.57
CA SER A 381 33.64 -3.11 -12.92
C SER A 381 32.27 -2.66 -13.41
N PRO A 382 32.02 -2.62 -14.73
CA PRO A 382 30.74 -2.17 -15.27
C PRO A 382 29.61 -3.17 -14.93
N PRO A 383 28.33 -2.76 -15.07
CA PRO A 383 27.20 -3.63 -14.79
C PRO A 383 27.11 -4.83 -15.75
N LEU A 384 26.56 -5.95 -15.25
CA LEU A 384 26.52 -7.25 -15.92
C LEU A 384 25.49 -7.40 -17.04
N LEU A 385 24.40 -6.61 -17.02
CA LEU A 385 23.37 -6.72 -18.05
C LEU A 385 23.70 -5.97 -19.35
N PRO A 386 24.29 -4.75 -19.30
CA PRO A 386 24.63 -4.05 -20.53
C PRO A 386 25.85 -4.61 -21.26
N VAL A 387 26.83 -5.17 -20.52
CA VAL A 387 28.14 -5.58 -21.06
C VAL A 387 28.69 -6.80 -20.32
N THR A 388 29.68 -7.48 -20.91
CA THR A 388 30.24 -8.75 -20.40
C THR A 388 31.52 -8.57 -19.58
N ASP A 389 32.08 -7.37 -19.51
CA ASP A 389 33.41 -7.10 -18.95
C ASP A 389 33.57 -7.65 -17.52
N ALA A 390 32.57 -7.43 -16.66
CA ALA A 390 32.58 -7.92 -15.28
C ALA A 390 32.51 -9.46 -15.18
N ALA A 391 31.80 -10.11 -16.11
CA ALA A 391 31.72 -11.57 -16.16
C ALA A 391 33.04 -12.21 -16.63
N VAL A 392 33.77 -11.53 -17.51
CA VAL A 392 35.13 -11.93 -17.92
C VAL A 392 36.08 -11.82 -16.72
N LEU A 393 36.09 -10.68 -16.04
CA LEU A 393 36.94 -10.46 -14.85
C LEU A 393 36.61 -11.42 -13.72
N SER A 394 35.34 -11.78 -13.51
CA SER A 394 34.95 -12.69 -12.43
C SER A 394 35.47 -14.12 -12.61
N ASN A 395 35.87 -14.51 -13.83
CA ASN A 395 36.55 -15.77 -14.10
C ASN A 395 38.05 -15.74 -13.80
N LEU A 396 38.65 -14.55 -13.75
CA LEU A 396 40.08 -14.36 -13.45
C LEU A 396 40.33 -14.09 -11.95
N THR A 397 39.27 -13.99 -11.16
CA THR A 397 39.29 -13.58 -9.75
C THR A 397 38.62 -14.64 -8.87
N ALA A 398 38.59 -14.44 -7.54
CA ALA A 398 37.90 -15.33 -6.62
C ALA A 398 36.37 -15.39 -6.90
N GLY A 399 35.84 -14.33 -7.52
CA GLY A 399 34.46 -14.23 -7.95
C GLY A 399 33.94 -12.80 -7.87
N ALA A 400 32.62 -12.68 -8.03
CA ALA A 400 31.93 -11.40 -8.07
C ALA A 400 31.11 -11.11 -6.81
N ILE A 401 31.22 -9.88 -6.31
CA ILE A 401 30.31 -9.26 -5.36
C ILE A 401 29.30 -8.42 -6.16
N VAL A 402 28.03 -8.77 -6.07
CA VAL A 402 26.97 -8.11 -6.84
C VAL A 402 26.27 -7.06 -5.98
N VAL A 403 26.29 -5.81 -6.44
CA VAL A 403 25.62 -4.68 -5.79
C VAL A 403 24.21 -4.52 -6.36
N ALA A 404 23.21 -4.49 -5.49
CA ALA A 404 21.79 -4.35 -5.83
C ALA A 404 21.16 -3.15 -5.12
N ALA A 405 20.64 -2.17 -5.88
CA ALA A 405 20.07 -0.95 -5.31
C ALA A 405 18.57 -1.08 -4.98
N ALA A 406 18.25 -1.02 -3.69
CA ALA A 406 16.88 -1.06 -3.20
C ALA A 406 16.04 0.10 -3.74
N GLY A 407 14.79 -0.18 -4.11
CA GLY A 407 13.84 0.75 -4.71
C GLY A 407 14.14 1.11 -6.18
N LYS A 408 15.28 0.65 -6.74
CA LYS A 408 15.71 0.94 -8.10
C LYS A 408 15.71 -0.31 -9.00
N VAL A 409 16.44 -1.35 -8.62
CA VAL A 409 16.62 -2.57 -9.45
C VAL A 409 15.40 -3.49 -9.39
N LYS A 410 15.07 -4.14 -10.50
CA LYS A 410 14.02 -5.16 -10.57
C LYS A 410 14.53 -6.53 -10.17
N LYS A 411 13.66 -7.34 -9.59
CA LYS A 411 13.95 -8.73 -9.22
C LYS A 411 14.48 -9.56 -10.41
N THR A 412 13.91 -9.37 -11.59
CA THR A 412 14.34 -10.04 -12.82
C THR A 412 15.74 -9.61 -13.29
N GLU A 413 16.14 -8.36 -13.03
CA GLU A 413 17.46 -7.83 -13.41
C GLU A 413 18.54 -8.44 -12.51
N VAL A 414 18.28 -8.58 -11.21
CA VAL A 414 19.18 -9.27 -10.27
C VAL A 414 19.37 -10.73 -10.68
N VAL A 415 18.26 -11.44 -10.94
CA VAL A 415 18.31 -12.84 -11.40
C VAL A 415 19.07 -12.97 -12.73
N GLY A 416 18.87 -12.03 -13.65
CA GLY A 416 19.60 -11.99 -14.93
C GLY A 416 21.11 -11.80 -14.73
N ALA A 417 21.51 -10.90 -13.83
CA ALA A 417 22.93 -10.67 -13.53
C ALA A 417 23.61 -11.89 -12.92
N ILE A 418 22.96 -12.54 -11.94
CA ILE A 418 23.46 -13.79 -11.33
C ILE A 418 23.55 -14.90 -12.39
N ARG A 419 22.56 -14.98 -13.29
CA ARG A 419 22.57 -15.95 -14.39
C ARG A 419 23.74 -15.72 -15.34
N ASN A 420 24.05 -14.47 -15.69
CA ASN A 420 25.20 -14.15 -16.55
C ASN A 420 26.51 -14.64 -15.93
N LEU A 421 26.71 -14.44 -14.63
CA LEU A 421 27.88 -14.96 -13.90
C LEU A 421 27.93 -16.48 -13.86
N ASN A 422 26.79 -17.13 -13.60
CA ASN A 422 26.72 -18.60 -13.56
C ASN A 422 27.00 -19.22 -14.93
N GLN A 423 26.55 -18.58 -16.03
CA GLN A 423 26.80 -19.05 -17.40
C GLN A 423 28.28 -18.99 -17.78
N THR A 424 29.05 -18.08 -17.18
CA THR A 424 30.50 -18.00 -17.38
C THR A 424 31.28 -18.88 -16.40
N ASN A 425 30.61 -19.67 -15.56
CA ASN A 425 31.19 -20.43 -14.43
C ASN A 425 31.88 -19.54 -13.36
N SER A 426 31.48 -18.28 -13.27
CA SER A 426 31.99 -17.37 -12.25
C SER A 426 31.25 -17.56 -10.93
N LYS A 427 31.99 -17.59 -9.81
CA LYS A 427 31.39 -17.67 -8.47
C LYS A 427 30.79 -16.32 -8.07
N VAL A 428 29.55 -16.33 -7.58
CA VAL A 428 28.96 -15.18 -6.89
C VAL A 428 29.33 -15.28 -5.41
N ILE A 429 30.22 -14.40 -4.96
CA ILE A 429 30.72 -14.35 -3.58
C ILE A 429 29.61 -13.89 -2.63
N GLY A 430 28.80 -12.94 -3.06
CA GLY A 430 27.66 -12.47 -2.30
C GLY A 430 27.02 -11.23 -2.90
N ILE A 431 25.92 -10.80 -2.28
CA ILE A 431 25.15 -9.63 -2.70
C ILE A 431 25.27 -8.52 -1.65
N VAL A 432 25.48 -7.29 -2.11
CA VAL A 432 25.47 -6.08 -1.27
C VAL A 432 24.26 -5.24 -1.65
N LEU A 433 23.39 -4.98 -0.68
CA LEU A 433 22.25 -4.10 -0.88
C LEU A 433 22.65 -2.64 -0.66
N THR A 434 22.29 -1.75 -1.58
CA THR A 434 22.53 -0.31 -1.45
C THR A 434 21.21 0.45 -1.44
N MET A 435 21.26 1.72 -1.03
CA MET A 435 20.10 2.61 -1.03
C MET A 435 18.92 2.08 -0.20
N LEU A 436 19.19 1.28 0.82
CA LEU A 436 18.14 0.76 1.68
C LEU A 436 17.43 1.92 2.41
N PRO A 437 16.10 1.86 2.55
CA PRO A 437 15.38 2.92 3.24
C PRO A 437 15.80 2.96 4.71
N SER A 438 15.91 4.17 5.26
CA SER A 438 16.23 4.38 6.68
C SER A 438 15.00 4.39 7.59
N LYS A 439 13.79 4.43 7.02
CA LYS A 439 12.50 4.47 7.72
C LYS A 439 11.47 3.62 6.98
N GLY A 440 10.43 3.19 7.70
CA GLY A 440 9.32 2.42 7.16
C GLY A 440 9.46 0.90 7.34
N PRO A 441 8.55 0.11 6.76
CA PRO A 441 8.48 -1.34 6.97
C PRO A 441 9.69 -2.11 6.40
N ASP A 442 10.45 -1.50 5.50
CA ASP A 442 11.65 -2.06 4.87
C ASP A 442 12.94 -1.43 5.42
N ALA A 443 12.85 -0.68 6.53
CA ALA A 443 13.96 0.09 7.06
C ALA A 443 15.15 -0.79 7.47
N TYR A 444 16.33 -0.41 6.99
CA TYR A 444 17.59 -1.04 7.37
C TYR A 444 18.14 -0.43 8.65
N GLY A 445 18.35 -1.26 9.67
CA GLY A 445 18.95 -0.88 10.96
C GLY A 445 18.00 -0.85 12.17
N GLY A 446 16.69 -1.07 12.00
CA GLY A 446 15.71 -0.99 13.10
C GLY A 446 15.72 -2.16 14.10
N THR A 447 16.17 -3.35 13.69
CA THR A 447 16.14 -4.57 14.52
C THR A 447 17.52 -5.18 14.79
N GLU A 448 18.50 -4.97 13.90
CA GLU A 448 19.85 -5.57 14.03
C GLU A 448 20.77 -4.75 14.95
N TYR A 449 20.54 -3.43 15.10
CA TYR A 449 21.34 -2.56 15.98
C TYR A 449 20.80 -2.43 17.41
N SER A 450 19.57 -2.89 17.70
CA SER A 450 19.01 -2.79 19.06
C SER A 450 19.70 -3.71 20.07
N TYR A 451 20.52 -4.67 19.63
CA TYR A 451 21.21 -5.59 20.54
C TYR A 451 22.59 -5.08 21.01
N TYR A 452 23.17 -4.09 20.34
CA TYR A 452 24.47 -3.49 20.71
C TYR A 452 24.38 -2.03 21.19
N GLY A 453 23.20 -1.39 21.11
CA GLY A 453 22.95 -0.06 21.65
C GLY A 453 22.51 -0.04 23.11
N GLY A 454 23.16 -0.82 23.98
CA GLY A 454 22.95 -0.74 25.42
C GLY A 454 23.67 0.49 25.99
N SER A 455 22.92 1.35 26.68
CA SER A 455 23.39 2.53 27.43
C SER A 455 23.99 3.68 26.62
N HIS A 456 23.15 4.48 25.98
CA HIS A 456 23.35 5.93 25.98
C HIS A 456 22.07 6.55 26.53
N GLU A 457 22.16 7.06 27.77
CA GLU A 457 21.17 8.00 28.29
C GLU A 457 20.96 9.12 27.26
N PRO A 458 19.71 9.50 26.96
CA PRO A 458 19.47 10.65 26.12
C PRO A 458 20.09 11.87 26.80
N ALA A 459 21.08 12.48 26.14
CA ALA A 459 21.69 13.72 26.58
C ALA A 459 20.59 14.74 26.87
N GLU A 460 20.53 15.15 28.13
CA GLU A 460 19.58 16.11 28.67
C GLU A 460 19.61 17.37 27.80
N VAL A 461 18.48 17.66 27.15
CA VAL A 461 18.32 18.85 26.32
C VAL A 461 18.38 20.06 27.25
N MET A 462 19.56 20.65 27.38
CA MET A 462 19.72 21.90 28.12
C MET A 462 18.78 22.96 27.52
N PRO A 463 17.92 23.59 28.34
CA PRO A 463 17.00 24.61 27.86
C PRO A 463 17.79 25.82 27.35
N LYS A 464 17.54 26.21 26.10
CA LYS A 464 18.11 27.42 25.48
C LYS A 464 17.86 28.63 26.38
N SER A 465 18.94 29.23 26.89
CA SER A 465 18.89 30.48 27.62
C SER A 465 18.35 31.60 26.72
N ARG A 466 17.29 32.27 27.17
CA ARG A 466 16.74 33.46 26.49
C ARG A 466 17.76 34.61 26.57
N PRO A 467 17.92 35.42 25.50
CA PRO A 467 18.79 36.58 25.57
C PRO A 467 18.18 37.63 26.49
N ARG A 468 18.96 38.07 27.49
CA ARG A 468 18.64 39.22 28.35
C ARG A 468 18.51 40.46 27.47
N ARG A 469 17.31 41.05 27.43
CA ARG A 469 17.09 42.43 26.95
C ARG A 469 17.87 43.37 27.88
N GLY A 470 18.89 44.03 27.34
CA GLY A 470 19.50 45.20 27.97
C GLY A 470 18.46 46.32 28.08
N ARG A 471 18.27 46.84 29.29
CA ARG A 471 17.63 48.14 29.52
C ARG A 471 18.72 49.20 29.57
N LYS A 472 18.47 50.30 28.84
CA LYS A 472 19.07 51.60 29.08
C LYS A 472 18.74 52.08 30.49
#